data_AF-A0A952IJ44-F1
#
_entry.id   AF-A0A952IJ44-F1
#
_cell.length_a   1.000
_cell.length_b   1.000
_cell.length_c   1.000
_cell.angle_alpha   90.00
_cell.angle_beta   90.00
_cell.angle_gamma   90.00
#
_symmetry.space_group_name_H-M   'P 1'
#
loop_
_entity.id
_entity.type
_entity.pdbx_description
1 polymer ?
#
loop_
_entity_poly.entity_id
_entity_poly.type
_entity_poly.pdbx_seq_one_letter_code
_entity_poly.pdbx_strand_id
1 'polypeptide(L)'
;MEKKDVPFVRWHDRNPVLAEVIQKLEKMPTEHMEVCARLMIGMCSNLKGGPKDDFSLVELGAEKTTGLMKSKNKRRWYDQNPVMHMAMNKLYLLSEKEQGVIAEKMIVSIRVLEEYLGYCYRQIRKEEPQEALYLIKTGIEDGYEHCIKKLKEMGCWDEKSGKHLPEAIAKKHRLPTPEEKKNLVAGYQLQDSDQGMKINHNMFP
;
A
#
# COMPACT_ATOMS: atom_id res chain seq x y z
N MET A 1 23.56 -36.47 8.11
CA MET A 1 22.35 -35.63 8.22
C MET A 1 22.57 -34.39 7.38
N GLU A 2 22.05 -34.37 6.15
CA GLU A 2 22.04 -33.16 5.34
C GLU A 2 21.12 -32.12 6.01
N LYS A 3 21.69 -30.98 6.39
CA LYS A 3 20.90 -29.81 6.78
C LYS A 3 20.22 -29.31 5.50
N LYS A 4 18.92 -29.59 5.34
CA LYS A 4 18.12 -28.92 4.31
C LYS A 4 18.17 -27.42 4.60
N ASP A 5 18.74 -26.65 3.69
CA ASP A 5 18.71 -25.19 3.74
C ASP A 5 17.26 -24.74 3.74
N VAL A 6 16.82 -24.18 4.86
CA VAL A 6 15.50 -23.57 4.96
C VAL A 6 15.57 -22.27 4.15
N PRO A 7 14.70 -22.07 3.14
CA PRO A 7 14.72 -20.86 2.34
C PRO A 7 14.52 -19.64 3.24
N PHE A 8 15.31 -18.60 3.01
CA PHE A 8 15.22 -17.36 3.77
C PHE A 8 13.84 -16.71 3.55
N VAL A 9 13.02 -16.68 4.59
CA VAL A 9 11.70 -16.03 4.60
C VAL A 9 11.83 -14.63 5.19
N ARG A 10 11.35 -13.60 4.49
CA ARG A 10 11.36 -12.22 5.03
C ARG A 10 10.42 -12.14 6.23
N TRP A 11 10.68 -11.21 7.15
CA TRP A 11 9.87 -11.09 8.37
C TRP A 11 8.38 -10.89 8.09
N HIS A 12 8.03 -10.07 7.09
CA HIS A 12 6.63 -9.81 6.72
C HIS A 12 5.99 -10.95 5.92
N ASP A 13 6.79 -11.88 5.39
CA ASP A 13 6.29 -13.06 4.66
C ASP A 13 5.87 -14.19 5.62
N ARG A 14 6.20 -14.08 6.92
CA ARG A 14 5.79 -15.05 7.95
C ARG A 14 4.30 -14.99 8.26
N ASN A 15 3.68 -13.82 8.12
CA ASN A 15 2.24 -13.63 8.26
C ASN A 15 1.61 -13.57 6.86
N PRO A 16 0.73 -14.51 6.46
CA PRO A 16 0.20 -14.57 5.11
C PRO A 16 -0.65 -13.34 4.74
N VAL A 17 -1.39 -12.77 5.70
CA VAL A 17 -2.21 -11.56 5.45
C VAL A 17 -1.32 -10.35 5.23
N LEU A 18 -0.28 -10.20 6.05
CA LEU A 18 0.68 -9.10 5.86
C LEU A 18 1.45 -9.26 4.55
N ALA A 19 1.85 -10.47 4.20
CA ALA A 19 2.50 -10.76 2.92
C ALA A 19 1.61 -10.35 1.74
N GLU A 20 0.31 -10.67 1.78
CA GLU A 20 -0.68 -10.26 0.78
C GLU A 20 -0.78 -8.72 0.69
N VAL A 21 -0.88 -8.04 1.82
CA VAL A 21 -0.92 -6.56 1.88
C VAL A 21 0.31 -5.96 1.19
N ILE A 22 1.51 -6.41 1.53
CA ILE A 22 2.75 -5.87 0.94
C ILE A 22 2.82 -6.15 -0.57
N GLN A 23 2.43 -7.35 -1.02
CA GLN A 23 2.40 -7.68 -2.45
C GLN A 23 1.38 -6.85 -3.23
N LYS A 24 0.25 -6.50 -2.63
CA LYS A 24 -0.76 -5.64 -3.25
C LYS A 24 -0.26 -4.20 -3.34
N LEU A 25 0.38 -3.68 -2.28
CA LEU A 25 0.99 -2.34 -2.29
C LEU A 25 2.08 -2.22 -3.35
N GLU A 26 2.88 -3.26 -3.60
CA GLU A 26 3.92 -3.26 -4.64
C GLU A 26 3.35 -3.06 -6.06
N LYS A 27 2.12 -3.51 -6.30
CA LYS A 27 1.48 -3.45 -7.63
C LYS A 27 0.55 -2.25 -7.80
N MET A 28 0.33 -1.50 -6.72
CA MET A 28 -0.58 -0.37 -6.68
C MET A 28 0.06 0.88 -7.30
N PRO A 29 -0.71 1.78 -7.93
CA PRO A 29 -0.19 3.08 -8.33
C PRO A 29 0.44 3.82 -7.14
N THR A 30 1.53 4.56 -7.40
CA THR A 30 2.36 5.18 -6.37
C THR A 30 1.55 6.06 -5.44
N GLU A 31 0.60 6.84 -5.97
CA GLU A 31 -0.23 7.79 -5.23
C GLU A 31 -1.07 7.06 -4.17
N HIS A 32 -1.73 5.97 -4.56
CA HIS A 32 -2.55 5.16 -3.65
C HIS A 32 -1.72 4.35 -2.65
N MET A 33 -0.57 3.82 -3.11
CA MET A 33 0.38 3.15 -2.25
C MET A 33 0.89 4.09 -1.15
N GLU A 34 1.20 5.35 -1.47
CA GLU A 34 1.64 6.34 -0.48
C GLU A 34 0.54 6.70 0.53
N VAL A 35 -0.72 6.81 0.09
CA VAL A 35 -1.86 7.01 1.00
C VAL A 35 -1.98 5.85 1.99
N CYS A 36 -1.93 4.62 1.49
CA CYS A 36 -1.93 3.42 2.31
C CYS A 36 -0.74 3.40 3.30
N ALA A 37 0.46 3.78 2.84
CA ALA A 37 1.66 3.86 3.65
C ALA A 37 1.51 4.86 4.82
N ARG A 38 0.97 6.06 4.55
CA ARG A 38 0.73 7.08 5.57
C ARG A 38 -0.28 6.64 6.62
N LEU A 39 -1.35 5.96 6.20
CA LEU A 39 -2.34 5.41 7.11
C LEU A 39 -1.75 4.29 7.98
N MET A 40 -0.95 3.40 7.38
CA MET A 40 -0.19 2.38 8.11
C MET A 40 0.74 3.00 9.16
N ILE A 41 1.45 4.08 8.84
CA ILE A 41 2.27 4.85 9.80
C ILE A 41 1.43 5.39 10.96
N GLY A 42 0.26 5.97 10.66
CA GLY A 42 -0.66 6.48 11.66
C GLY A 42 -1.13 5.38 12.61
N MET A 43 -1.58 4.25 12.07
CA MET A 43 -2.00 3.10 12.89
C MET A 43 -0.86 2.53 13.74
N CYS A 44 0.35 2.41 13.19
CA CYS A 44 1.52 1.95 13.96
C CYS A 44 1.83 2.90 15.12
N SER A 45 1.68 4.21 14.92
CA SER A 45 1.91 5.22 15.96
C SER A 45 0.81 5.19 17.04
N ASN A 46 -0.43 4.91 16.66
CA ASN A 46 -1.56 4.81 17.58
C ASN A 46 -1.48 3.59 18.51
N LEU A 47 -1.04 2.43 17.99
CA LEU A 47 -0.85 1.22 18.81
C LEU A 47 0.23 1.40 19.90
N LYS A 48 1.22 2.25 19.64
CA LYS A 48 2.33 2.53 20.57
C LYS A 48 2.01 3.61 21.62
N GLY A 49 0.77 4.11 21.67
CA GLY A 49 0.36 5.10 22.67
C GLY A 49 0.87 6.52 22.42
N GLY A 50 1.05 6.92 21.15
CA GLY A 50 1.49 8.26 20.77
C GLY A 50 2.99 8.36 20.45
N PRO A 51 3.52 9.56 20.12
CA PRO A 51 4.88 9.75 19.63
C PRO A 51 5.89 9.59 20.77
N LYS A 52 6.17 8.34 21.15
CA LYS A 52 7.43 7.98 21.81
C LYS A 52 8.41 7.64 20.70
N ASP A 53 9.10 8.66 20.20
CA ASP A 53 10.19 8.53 19.23
C ASP A 53 11.46 7.88 19.82
N ASP A 54 11.49 7.62 21.13
CA ASP A 54 12.63 7.00 21.80
C ASP A 54 12.45 5.49 21.92
N PHE A 55 12.63 4.77 20.82
CA PHE A 55 13.11 3.39 20.93
C PHE A 55 14.62 3.44 21.18
N SER A 56 15.02 3.14 22.41
CA SER A 56 16.39 2.74 22.66
C SER A 56 16.69 1.51 21.78
N LEU A 57 17.70 1.60 20.91
CA LEU A 57 18.17 0.47 20.07
C LEU A 57 18.51 -0.78 20.91
N VAL A 58 18.70 -0.61 22.23
CA VAL A 58 18.96 -1.67 23.20
C VAL A 58 17.72 -2.54 23.44
N GLU A 59 16.50 -1.99 23.36
CA GLU A 59 15.24 -2.71 23.66
C GLU A 59 14.70 -3.52 22.48
N LEU A 60 15.19 -3.22 21.26
CA LEU A 60 14.69 -3.81 20.01
C LEU A 60 15.16 -5.25 19.76
N GLY A 61 16.15 -5.72 20.52
CA GLY A 61 16.80 -7.01 20.29
C GLY A 61 17.66 -7.04 19.02
N ALA A 62 18.66 -7.92 18.99
CA ALA A 62 19.68 -7.93 17.94
C ALA A 62 19.13 -8.17 16.52
N GLU A 63 18.05 -8.95 16.38
CA GLU A 63 17.42 -9.22 15.08
C GLU A 63 16.86 -7.93 14.46
N LYS A 64 16.11 -7.14 15.24
CA LYS A 64 15.46 -5.93 14.73
C LYS A 64 16.45 -4.81 14.46
N THR A 65 17.44 -4.64 15.33
CA THR A 65 18.51 -3.66 15.12
C THR A 65 19.29 -3.97 13.84
N THR A 66 19.62 -5.24 13.61
CA THR A 66 20.29 -5.67 12.37
C THR A 66 19.39 -5.47 11.15
N GLY A 67 18.09 -5.76 11.26
CA GLY A 67 17.11 -5.54 10.19
C GLY A 67 17.01 -4.07 9.76
N LEU A 68 16.97 -3.14 10.71
CA LEU A 68 16.92 -1.69 10.47
C LEU A 68 18.24 -1.15 9.90
N MET A 69 19.39 -1.67 10.36
CA MET A 69 20.67 -1.31 9.74
C MET A 69 20.75 -1.77 8.30
N LYS A 70 20.25 -2.97 7.98
CA LYS A 70 20.22 -3.50 6.61
C LYS A 70 19.25 -2.73 5.70
N SER A 71 18.17 -2.16 6.22
CA SER A 71 17.23 -1.36 5.40
C SER A 71 17.85 -0.04 4.90
N LYS A 72 18.88 0.49 5.59
CA LYS A 72 19.66 1.65 5.10
C LYS A 72 20.33 1.42 3.75
N ASN A 73 20.58 0.16 3.36
CA ASN A 73 21.16 -0.17 2.07
C ASN A 73 20.18 -0.08 0.88
N LYS A 74 18.92 0.33 1.13
CA LYS A 74 17.87 0.61 0.14
C LYS A 74 17.69 -0.44 -0.98
N ARG A 75 17.82 -1.72 -0.63
CA ARG A 75 17.82 -2.81 -1.63
C ARG A 75 16.42 -3.26 -2.04
N ARG A 76 15.39 -2.99 -1.24
CA ARG A 76 14.02 -3.46 -1.48
C ARG A 76 13.22 -2.38 -2.18
N TRP A 77 12.19 -2.77 -2.94
CA TRP A 77 11.35 -1.82 -3.69
C TRP A 77 10.79 -0.73 -2.77
N TYR A 78 10.31 -1.12 -1.57
CA TYR A 78 9.75 -0.18 -0.61
C TYR A 78 10.79 0.66 0.12
N ASP A 79 12.09 0.32 0.04
CA ASP A 79 13.14 1.17 0.59
C ASP A 79 13.49 2.36 -0.33
N GLN A 80 13.07 2.30 -1.59
CA GLN A 80 13.29 3.38 -2.57
C GLN A 80 12.29 4.52 -2.38
N ASN A 81 11.06 4.22 -1.93
CA ASN A 81 10.08 5.24 -1.58
C ASN A 81 10.21 5.60 -0.08
N PRO A 82 10.44 6.88 0.27
CA PRO A 82 10.69 7.28 1.65
C PRO A 82 9.49 7.05 2.59
N VAL A 83 8.27 7.19 2.08
CA VAL A 83 7.03 7.00 2.86
C VAL A 83 6.83 5.52 3.17
N MET A 84 6.96 4.66 2.17
CA MET A 84 6.89 3.20 2.36
C MET A 84 8.01 2.69 3.24
N HIS A 85 9.24 3.17 3.07
CA HIS A 85 10.37 2.79 3.92
C HIS A 85 10.08 3.10 5.39
N MET A 86 9.56 4.30 5.67
CA MET A 86 9.16 4.69 7.02
C MET A 86 8.02 3.81 7.56
N ALA A 87 7.02 3.49 6.74
CA ALA A 87 5.92 2.62 7.13
C ALA A 87 6.41 1.21 7.48
N MET A 88 7.27 0.63 6.65
CA MET A 88 7.85 -0.71 6.87
C MET A 88 8.74 -0.75 8.10
N ASN A 89 9.55 0.28 8.33
CA ASN A 89 10.35 0.38 9.56
C ASN A 89 9.44 0.44 10.78
N LYS A 90 8.42 1.31 10.81
CA LYS A 90 7.49 1.41 11.96
C LYS A 90 6.75 0.10 12.21
N LEU A 91 6.27 -0.57 11.16
CA LEU A 91 5.60 -1.86 11.25
C LEU A 91 6.53 -2.95 11.79
N TYR A 92 7.79 -2.98 11.36
CA TYR A 92 8.78 -3.94 11.83
C TYR A 92 9.08 -3.81 13.33
N LEU A 93 8.97 -2.60 13.89
CA LEU A 93 9.16 -2.36 15.31
C LEU A 93 8.02 -2.93 16.18
N LEU A 94 6.86 -3.27 15.61
CA LEU A 94 5.73 -3.85 16.34
C LEU A 94 5.94 -5.34 16.65
N SER A 95 5.18 -5.89 17.60
CA SER A 95 5.06 -7.34 17.81
C SER A 95 4.32 -8.02 16.66
N GLU A 96 4.52 -9.32 16.46
CA GLU A 96 3.84 -10.07 15.38
C GLU A 96 2.31 -10.00 15.50
N LYS A 97 1.79 -9.97 16.74
CA LYS A 97 0.36 -9.79 17.01
C LYS A 97 -0.15 -8.43 16.52
N GLU A 98 0.56 -7.35 16.85
CA GLU A 98 0.20 -6.00 16.41
C GLU A 98 0.32 -5.84 14.90
N GLN A 99 1.36 -6.43 14.29
CA GLN A 99 1.51 -6.48 12.84
C GLN A 99 0.30 -7.16 12.18
N GLY A 100 -0.22 -8.25 12.78
CA GLY A 100 -1.44 -8.90 12.34
C GLY A 100 -2.66 -7.98 12.36
N VAL A 101 -2.88 -7.24 13.44
CA VAL A 101 -3.99 -6.28 13.56
C VAL A 101 -3.91 -5.19 12.48
N ILE A 102 -2.71 -4.67 12.21
CA ILE A 102 -2.50 -3.70 11.13
C ILE A 102 -2.81 -4.32 9.77
N ALA A 103 -2.33 -5.54 9.51
CA ALA A 103 -2.54 -6.23 8.24
C ALA A 103 -4.03 -6.50 7.97
N GLU A 104 -4.78 -6.92 8.98
CA GLU A 104 -6.23 -7.16 8.89
C GLU A 104 -7.02 -5.90 8.54
N LYS A 105 -6.66 -4.75 9.12
CA LYS A 105 -7.27 -3.47 8.76
C LYS A 105 -6.88 -3.03 7.34
N MET A 106 -5.60 -3.16 6.99
CA MET A 106 -5.11 -2.75 5.67
C MET A 106 -5.69 -3.58 4.53
N ILE A 107 -5.84 -4.90 4.70
CA ILE A 107 -6.29 -5.75 3.61
C ILE A 107 -7.73 -5.43 3.19
N VAL A 108 -8.60 -5.05 4.14
CA VAL A 108 -9.95 -4.60 3.86
C VAL A 108 -9.92 -3.35 2.97
N SER A 109 -9.20 -2.33 3.38
CA SER A 109 -9.10 -1.07 2.65
C SER A 109 -8.49 -1.22 1.27
N ILE A 110 -7.45 -2.03 1.13
CA ILE A 110 -6.80 -2.29 -0.15
C ILE A 110 -7.77 -3.00 -1.11
N ARG A 111 -8.50 -4.01 -0.65
CA ARG A 111 -9.46 -4.73 -1.50
C ARG A 111 -10.59 -3.82 -1.96
N VAL A 112 -11.13 -2.99 -1.06
CA VAL A 112 -12.16 -2.00 -1.41
C VAL A 112 -11.64 -1.00 -2.44
N LEU A 113 -10.40 -0.54 -2.28
CA LEU A 113 -9.79 0.36 -3.24
C LEU A 113 -9.59 -0.32 -4.61
N GLU A 114 -9.11 -1.56 -4.64
CA GLU A 114 -8.99 -2.34 -5.88
C GLU A 114 -10.34 -2.48 -6.60
N GLU A 115 -11.43 -2.73 -5.86
CA GLU A 115 -12.79 -2.78 -6.42
C GLU A 115 -13.21 -1.43 -7.02
N TYR A 116 -12.95 -0.33 -6.31
CA TYR A 116 -13.23 1.02 -6.79
C TYR A 116 -12.46 1.35 -8.06
N LEU A 117 -11.15 1.10 -8.08
CA LEU A 117 -10.30 1.34 -9.25
C LEU A 117 -10.74 0.45 -10.43
N GLY A 118 -11.09 -0.81 -10.15
CA GLY A 118 -11.65 -1.72 -11.14
C GLY A 118 -12.98 -1.24 -11.70
N TYR A 119 -13.85 -0.66 -10.87
CA TYR A 119 -15.09 -0.03 -11.32
C TYR A 119 -14.82 1.17 -12.22
N CYS A 120 -13.98 2.11 -11.78
CA CYS A 120 -13.60 3.29 -12.58
C CYS A 120 -13.07 2.89 -13.96
N TYR A 121 -12.18 1.89 -14.01
CA TYR A 121 -11.66 1.35 -15.25
C TYR A 121 -12.77 0.80 -16.17
N ARG A 122 -13.69 -0.02 -15.64
CA ARG A 122 -14.79 -0.60 -16.43
C ARG A 122 -15.75 0.44 -17.00
N GLN A 123 -15.96 1.53 -16.26
CA GLN A 123 -16.86 2.61 -16.65
C GLN A 123 -16.18 3.71 -17.46
N ILE A 124 -14.88 3.60 -17.74
CA ILE A 124 -14.08 4.67 -18.38
C ILE A 124 -14.23 5.99 -17.59
N ARG A 125 -14.32 5.85 -16.27
CA ARG A 125 -14.41 6.97 -15.33
C ARG A 125 -13.03 7.20 -14.74
N LYS A 126 -12.61 8.46 -14.68
CA LYS A 126 -11.39 8.85 -13.96
C LYS A 126 -11.59 8.63 -12.46
N GLU A 127 -10.59 8.08 -11.78
CA GLU A 127 -10.61 7.99 -10.33
C GLU A 127 -10.54 9.38 -9.68
N GLU A 128 -11.45 9.61 -8.72
CA GLU A 128 -11.41 10.77 -7.84
C GLU A 128 -10.58 10.44 -6.57
N PRO A 129 -9.47 11.18 -6.30
CA PRO A 129 -8.60 10.91 -5.16
C PRO A 129 -9.31 10.96 -3.81
N GLN A 130 -10.32 11.82 -3.65
CA GLN A 130 -11.09 11.97 -2.42
C GLN A 130 -11.96 10.74 -2.15
N GLU A 131 -12.55 10.13 -3.18
CA GLU A 131 -13.33 8.90 -3.06
C GLU A 131 -12.43 7.73 -2.67
N ALA A 132 -11.26 7.61 -3.32
CA ALA A 132 -10.24 6.61 -2.96
C ALA A 132 -9.81 6.75 -1.49
N LEU A 133 -9.45 7.97 -1.06
CA LEU A 133 -9.04 8.23 0.32
C LEU A 133 -10.16 7.89 1.32
N TYR A 134 -11.39 8.28 1.00
CA TYR A 134 -12.55 8.01 1.83
C TYR A 134 -12.76 6.51 2.03
N LEU A 135 -12.76 5.73 0.95
CA LEU A 135 -12.90 4.28 0.99
C LEU A 135 -11.80 3.60 1.80
N ILE A 136 -10.55 4.03 1.64
CA ILE A 136 -9.42 3.47 2.38
C ILE A 136 -9.61 3.72 3.89
N LYS A 137 -10.00 4.95 4.28
CA LYS A 137 -10.25 5.30 5.69
C LYS A 137 -11.41 4.52 6.28
N THR A 138 -12.55 4.49 5.61
CA THR A 138 -13.72 3.69 6.02
C THR A 138 -13.35 2.21 6.20
N GLY A 139 -12.50 1.66 5.33
CA GLY A 139 -12.08 0.26 5.45
C GLY A 139 -11.25 -0.01 6.71
N ILE A 140 -10.45 0.98 7.14
CA ILE A 140 -9.64 0.89 8.36
C ILE A 140 -10.51 1.05 9.61
N GLU A 141 -11.44 2.00 9.58
CA GLU A 141 -12.21 2.44 10.75
C GLU A 141 -13.47 1.58 10.96
N ASP A 142 -14.26 1.41 9.91
CA ASP A 142 -15.61 0.84 9.96
C ASP A 142 -15.68 -0.58 9.38
N GLY A 143 -14.65 -0.99 8.64
CA GLY A 143 -14.55 -2.31 8.05
C GLY A 143 -15.32 -2.50 6.74
N TYR A 144 -15.34 -3.74 6.27
CA TYR A 144 -15.68 -4.08 4.88
C TYR A 144 -17.14 -3.82 4.50
N GLU A 145 -18.09 -4.16 5.36
CA GLU A 145 -19.52 -4.00 5.09
C GLU A 145 -19.89 -2.52 4.89
N HIS A 146 -19.27 -1.64 5.69
CA HIS A 146 -19.47 -0.20 5.57
C HIS A 146 -18.90 0.33 4.25
N CYS A 147 -17.72 -0.15 3.85
CA CYS A 147 -17.14 0.18 2.55
C CYS A 147 -18.04 -0.23 1.38
N ILE A 148 -18.62 -1.43 1.39
CA ILE A 148 -19.54 -1.85 0.32
C ILE A 148 -20.77 -0.93 0.28
N LYS A 149 -21.35 -0.61 1.45
CA LYS A 149 -22.47 0.32 1.52
C LYS A 149 -22.10 1.66 0.90
N LYS A 150 -20.90 2.18 1.19
CA LYS A 150 -20.40 3.42 0.59
C LYS A 150 -20.14 3.33 -0.90
N LEU A 151 -19.55 2.24 -1.40
CA LEU A 151 -19.40 2.02 -2.83
C LEU A 151 -20.77 2.04 -3.55
N LYS A 152 -21.79 1.43 -2.97
CA LYS A 152 -23.16 1.46 -3.49
C LYS A 152 -23.76 2.86 -3.47
N GLU A 153 -23.60 3.61 -2.37
CA GLU A 153 -24.07 5.00 -2.24
C GLU A 153 -23.43 5.93 -3.28
N MET A 154 -22.14 5.73 -3.58
CA MET A 154 -21.42 6.49 -4.60
C MET A 154 -21.73 6.04 -6.04
N GLY A 155 -22.61 5.05 -6.23
CA GLY A 155 -22.85 4.45 -7.54
C GLY A 155 -21.60 3.77 -8.12
N CYS A 156 -20.62 3.43 -7.29
CA CYS A 156 -19.34 2.80 -7.66
C CYS A 156 -19.34 1.28 -7.45
N TRP A 157 -20.52 0.68 -7.51
CA TRP A 157 -20.73 -0.74 -7.27
C TRP A 157 -21.65 -1.31 -8.34
N ASP A 158 -21.20 -2.36 -9.04
CA ASP A 158 -22.02 -3.09 -10.00
C ASP A 158 -22.14 -4.58 -9.61
N GLU A 159 -23.08 -5.30 -10.23
CA GLU A 159 -23.27 -6.74 -9.97
C GLU A 159 -22.04 -7.59 -10.35
N LYS A 160 -21.15 -7.08 -11.21
CA LYS A 160 -19.88 -7.74 -11.56
C LYS A 160 -18.84 -7.58 -10.45
N SER A 161 -18.81 -6.44 -9.75
CA SER A 161 -18.05 -6.26 -8.50
C SER A 161 -18.49 -7.31 -7.47
N GLY A 162 -19.79 -7.62 -7.38
CA GLY A 162 -20.33 -8.64 -6.47
C GLY A 162 -19.93 -10.09 -6.78
N LYS A 163 -19.61 -10.43 -8.04
CA LYS A 163 -19.22 -11.81 -8.44
C LYS A 163 -17.75 -12.15 -8.17
N HIS A 164 -16.88 -11.16 -8.02
CA HIS A 164 -15.48 -11.38 -7.64
C HIS A 164 -15.26 -11.45 -6.12
N LEU A 165 -16.34 -11.32 -5.36
CA LEU A 165 -16.32 -11.08 -3.92
C LEU A 165 -16.11 -12.33 -3.02
N PRO A 166 -16.20 -13.58 -3.52
CA PRO A 166 -15.60 -14.72 -2.81
C PRO A 166 -14.85 -15.75 -3.66
N GLU A 167 -14.60 -15.52 -4.95
CA GLU A 167 -13.79 -16.44 -5.80
C GLU A 167 -12.36 -15.94 -6.08
N ALA A 168 -12.02 -14.69 -5.77
CA ALA A 168 -10.65 -14.17 -5.88
C ALA A 168 -9.64 -14.83 -4.91
N ILE A 169 -10.12 -15.67 -3.99
CA ILE A 169 -9.29 -16.54 -3.12
C ILE A 169 -8.93 -17.86 -3.82
N ALA A 170 -9.57 -18.23 -4.94
CA ALA A 170 -9.29 -19.48 -5.63
C ALA A 170 -9.47 -19.38 -7.16
N LYS A 171 -8.37 -19.05 -7.86
CA LYS A 171 -8.02 -19.32 -9.28
C LYS A 171 -7.90 -18.11 -10.22
N LYS A 172 -6.74 -18.11 -10.88
CA LYS A 172 -6.35 -17.47 -12.16
C LYS A 172 -6.09 -15.96 -12.16
N HIS A 173 -4.87 -15.61 -11.77
CA HIS A 173 -4.14 -14.52 -12.41
C HIS A 173 -3.22 -15.11 -13.48
N ARG A 174 -3.60 -15.02 -14.77
CA ARG A 174 -2.62 -14.99 -15.85
C ARG A 174 -2.24 -13.53 -16.07
N LEU A 175 -0.94 -13.27 -16.12
CA LEU A 175 -0.38 -11.95 -16.42
C LEU A 175 -0.79 -11.49 -17.84
N PRO A 176 -1.05 -10.19 -18.06
CA PRO A 176 -1.24 -9.64 -19.39
C PRO A 176 0.05 -9.72 -20.21
N THR A 177 -0.12 -9.96 -21.49
CA THR A 177 0.94 -10.10 -22.49
C THR A 177 1.66 -8.77 -22.76
N PRO A 178 2.89 -8.79 -23.29
CA PRO A 178 3.63 -7.56 -23.63
C PRO A 178 2.90 -6.63 -24.61
N GLU A 179 2.02 -7.15 -25.47
CA GLU A 179 1.21 -6.36 -26.40
C GLU A 179 0.07 -5.61 -25.70
N GLU A 180 -0.57 -6.24 -24.70
CA GLU A 180 -1.58 -5.59 -23.87
C GLU A 180 -0.98 -4.47 -23.01
N LYS A 181 0.29 -4.60 -22.60
CA LYS A 181 1.04 -3.53 -21.92
C LYS A 181 1.33 -2.33 -22.84
N LYS A 182 1.54 -2.53 -24.14
CA LYS A 182 1.79 -1.43 -25.10
C LYS A 182 0.58 -0.51 -25.27
N ASN A 183 -0.64 -1.05 -25.17
CA ASN A 183 -1.87 -0.26 -25.34
C ASN A 183 -2.28 0.51 -24.07
N LEU A 184 -1.77 0.15 -22.89
CA LEU A 184 -1.98 0.87 -21.62
C LEU A 184 -1.09 2.12 -21.49
N VAL A 185 0.06 2.16 -22.17
CA VAL A 185 1.03 3.28 -22.10
C VAL A 185 0.66 4.44 -23.04
N ALA A 186 -0.26 4.24 -23.99
CA ALA A 186 -0.63 5.26 -24.99
C ALA A 186 -1.45 6.45 -24.44
N GLY A 187 -1.83 6.45 -23.16
CA GLY A 187 -2.71 7.47 -22.56
C GLY A 187 -2.04 8.54 -21.68
N TYR A 188 -0.75 8.42 -21.34
CA TYR A 188 -0.08 9.37 -20.46
C TYR A 188 1.28 9.77 -21.03
N GLN A 189 1.29 10.81 -21.88
CA GLN A 189 2.49 11.63 -22.06
C GLN A 189 2.56 12.60 -20.87
N LEU A 190 3.43 12.29 -19.90
CA LEU A 190 3.98 13.33 -19.03
C LEU A 190 4.93 14.15 -19.91
N GLN A 191 4.58 15.40 -20.18
CA GLN A 191 5.53 16.35 -20.75
C GLN A 191 6.59 16.64 -19.68
N ASP A 192 7.81 16.19 -19.93
CA ASP A 192 9.00 16.71 -19.26
C ASP A 192 9.13 18.20 -19.63
N SER A 193 8.68 19.10 -18.76
CA SER A 193 9.07 20.50 -18.83
C SER A 193 10.33 20.71 -18.02
N ASP A 194 11.44 20.26 -18.59
CA ASP A 194 12.78 20.73 -18.22
C ASP A 194 12.98 22.12 -18.85
N GLN A 195 12.46 23.16 -18.21
CA GLN A 195 12.84 24.55 -18.51
C GLN A 195 13.06 25.33 -17.22
N GLY A 196 14.33 25.70 -17.04
CA GLY A 196 14.88 26.32 -15.84
C GLY A 196 14.13 27.54 -15.34
N MET A 197 13.98 27.59 -14.01
CA MET A 197 13.73 28.81 -13.28
C MET A 197 14.88 29.80 -13.53
N LYS A 198 14.60 30.83 -14.34
CA LYS A 198 15.29 32.12 -14.24
C LYS A 198 14.43 33.04 -13.38
N ILE A 199 14.97 33.43 -12.23
CA ILE A 199 14.38 34.45 -11.37
C ILE A 199 14.65 35.81 -12.02
N ASN A 200 13.60 36.46 -12.53
CA ASN A 200 13.64 37.89 -12.83
C ASN A 200 12.97 38.62 -11.67
N HIS A 201 13.76 39.36 -10.89
CA HIS A 201 13.25 40.43 -10.06
C HIS A 201 12.90 41.61 -10.97
N ASN A 202 11.62 41.96 -11.06
CA ASN A 202 11.21 43.36 -11.21
C ASN A 202 9.72 43.55 -10.90
N MET A 203 9.51 44.51 -9.98
CA MET A 203 8.37 45.43 -9.88
C MET A 203 7.00 44.87 -9.46
N PHE A 204 6.70 45.06 -8.17
CA PHE A 204 5.39 45.57 -7.77
C PHE A 204 5.23 47.02 -8.30
N PRO A 205 4.01 47.43 -8.68
CA PRO A 205 3.68 48.79 -9.06
C PRO A 205 3.77 49.79 -7.89
#